data_AF-A0A7C0XBZ2-F1
#
_entry.id   AF-A0A7C0XBZ2-F1
#
_cell.length_a   1.000
_cell.length_b   1.000
_cell.length_c   1.000
_cell.angle_alpha   90.00
_cell.angle_beta   90.00
_cell.angle_gamma   90.00
#
_symmetry.space_group_name_H-M   'P 1'
#
loop_
_entity.id
_entity.type
_entity.pdbx_description
1 polymer ?
#
loop_
_entity_poly.entity_id
_entity_poly.type
_entity_poly.pdbx_seq_one_letter_code
_entity_poly.pdbx_strand_id
1 'polypeptide(L)'
;IDVSHSIKGPVLRKIEILEDTISTYLSKVIGQEEINCFRAALREIIVNAVSHRDYRFPAPTMVRLSPESLEIWNPGKLPGELTLQDLEKLHAPYHRNPLLARILRRMEMVKYPGAGTNFVLKAADECGLPRPTFSEVQGGFLLTLELFAGGLPEVEVNERQRLLLEYLRLHREITRKEYQEMVRVSERTARHDLEELVSRGLLRKSGKGKNTRYVLP
;
A
#
# COMPACT_ATOMS: atom_id res chain seq x y z
N ILE A 1 -4.06 -5.99 -17.22
CA ILE A 1 -5.27 -6.85 -17.11
C ILE A 1 -5.76 -6.70 -15.68
N ASP A 2 -6.91 -6.05 -15.49
CA ASP A 2 -7.52 -5.90 -14.16
C ASP A 2 -8.19 -7.23 -13.80
N VAL A 3 -7.64 -7.98 -12.86
CA VAL A 3 -8.14 -9.32 -12.52
C VAL A 3 -8.96 -9.24 -11.23
N SER A 4 -10.27 -9.09 -11.38
CA SER A 4 -11.19 -9.06 -10.25
C SER A 4 -11.39 -10.46 -9.67
N HIS A 5 -11.07 -10.65 -8.39
CA HIS A 5 -11.33 -11.89 -7.66
C HIS A 5 -12.33 -11.64 -6.53
N SER A 6 -13.33 -12.53 -6.39
CA SER A 6 -14.29 -12.47 -5.29
C SER A 6 -13.93 -13.52 -4.22
N ILE A 7 -13.68 -13.06 -3.00
CA ILE A 7 -13.43 -13.95 -1.85
C ILE A 7 -14.75 -14.31 -1.16
N LYS A 8 -15.12 -15.60 -1.19
CA LYS A 8 -16.33 -16.15 -0.58
C LYS A 8 -15.98 -16.95 0.70
N GLY A 9 -16.97 -17.10 1.59
CA GLY A 9 -16.83 -17.89 2.83
C GLY A 9 -17.01 -17.09 4.13
N PRO A 10 -16.70 -17.70 5.29
CA PRO A 10 -16.79 -17.05 6.61
C PRO A 10 -15.89 -15.82 6.72
N VAL A 11 -16.31 -14.82 7.49
CA VAL A 11 -15.60 -13.53 7.64
C VAL A 11 -14.14 -13.72 8.06
N LEU A 12 -13.87 -14.60 9.04
CA LEU A 12 -12.50 -14.87 9.50
C LEU A 12 -11.60 -15.38 8.38
N ARG A 13 -12.09 -16.38 7.63
CA ARG A 13 -11.36 -16.93 6.49
C ARG A 13 -11.12 -15.87 5.40
N LYS A 14 -12.06 -14.93 5.21
CA LYS A 14 -11.87 -13.81 4.28
C LYS A 14 -10.75 -12.87 4.73
N ILE A 15 -10.67 -12.57 6.03
CA ILE A 15 -9.61 -11.73 6.60
C ILE A 15 -8.25 -12.39 6.37
N GLU A 16 -8.11 -13.68 6.68
CA GLU A 16 -6.87 -14.46 6.50
C GLU A 16 -6.43 -14.48 5.03
N ILE A 17 -7.34 -14.86 4.12
CA ILE A 17 -7.02 -14.90 2.68
C ILE A 17 -6.61 -13.52 2.17
N LEU A 18 -7.30 -12.45 2.62
CA LEU A 18 -6.99 -11.10 2.17
C LEU A 18 -5.64 -10.62 2.71
N GLU A 19 -5.34 -10.87 3.98
CA GLU A 19 -4.04 -10.56 4.60
C GLU A 19 -2.91 -11.27 3.87
N ASP A 20 -3.05 -12.57 3.61
CA ASP A 20 -2.02 -13.35 2.91
C ASP A 20 -1.84 -12.92 1.46
N THR A 21 -2.95 -12.63 0.75
CA THR A 21 -2.91 -12.16 -0.64
C THR A 21 -2.21 -10.81 -0.75
N ILE A 22 -2.60 -9.84 0.09
CA ILE A 22 -1.99 -8.50 0.09
C ILE A 22 -0.54 -8.61 0.54
N SER A 23 -0.24 -9.35 1.61
CA SER A 23 1.15 -9.50 2.09
C SER A 23 2.05 -10.12 1.03
N THR A 24 1.58 -11.14 0.31
CA THR A 24 2.33 -11.81 -0.77
C THR A 24 2.56 -10.89 -1.97
N TYR A 25 1.62 -10.00 -2.26
CA TYR A 25 1.80 -9.01 -3.31
C TYR A 25 2.79 -7.92 -2.87
N LEU A 26 2.58 -7.34 -1.69
CA LEU A 26 3.40 -6.25 -1.17
C LEU A 26 4.84 -6.70 -0.90
N SER A 27 5.08 -7.95 -0.47
CA SER A 27 6.45 -8.47 -0.30
C SER A 27 7.28 -8.40 -1.60
N LYS A 28 6.63 -8.47 -2.76
CA LYS A 28 7.26 -8.34 -4.08
C LYS A 28 7.48 -6.88 -4.48
N VAL A 29 6.63 -5.97 -4.01
CA VAL A 29 6.65 -4.55 -4.40
C VAL A 29 7.55 -3.72 -3.48
N ILE A 30 7.32 -3.78 -2.17
CA ILE A 30 8.03 -2.97 -1.16
C ILE A 30 9.14 -3.74 -0.47
N GLY A 31 9.18 -5.06 -0.58
CA GLY A 31 10.17 -5.92 0.07
C GLY A 31 9.64 -6.70 1.27
N GLN A 32 10.35 -7.77 1.64
CA GLN A 32 9.94 -8.70 2.69
C GLN A 32 10.10 -8.10 4.09
N GLU A 33 11.09 -7.24 4.31
CA GLU A 33 11.35 -6.63 5.62
C GLU A 33 10.28 -5.59 5.95
N GLU A 34 9.97 -4.74 4.98
CA GLU A 34 8.97 -3.68 5.05
C GLU A 34 7.57 -4.24 5.30
N ILE A 35 7.16 -5.28 4.54
CA ILE A 35 5.86 -5.93 4.78
C ILE A 35 5.82 -6.68 6.12
N ASN A 36 6.92 -7.31 6.56
CA ASN A 36 6.98 -7.97 7.85
C ASN A 36 6.80 -6.96 8.99
N CYS A 37 7.43 -5.79 8.86
CA CYS A 37 7.23 -4.66 9.77
C CYS A 37 5.77 -4.19 9.77
N PHE A 38 5.18 -3.97 8.58
CA PHE A 38 3.85 -3.39 8.43
C PHE A 38 2.69 -4.38 8.60
N ARG A 39 2.95 -5.69 8.69
CA ARG A 39 1.93 -6.76 8.67
C ARG A 39 0.83 -6.57 9.72
N ALA A 40 1.20 -6.15 10.93
CA ALA A 40 0.25 -5.91 11.99
C ALA A 40 -0.71 -4.73 11.67
N ALA A 41 -0.21 -3.68 11.03
CA ALA A 41 -1.01 -2.54 10.57
C ALA A 41 -1.89 -2.93 9.38
N LEU A 42 -1.39 -3.76 8.46
CA LEU A 42 -2.22 -4.33 7.39
C LEU A 42 -3.42 -5.11 7.95
N ARG A 43 -3.19 -5.97 8.95
CA ARG A 43 -4.28 -6.69 9.62
C ARG A 43 -5.28 -5.73 10.26
N GLU A 44 -4.79 -4.70 10.96
CA GLU A 44 -5.64 -3.66 11.55
C GLU A 44 -6.53 -2.98 10.50
N ILE A 45 -5.97 -2.62 9.34
CA ILE A 45 -6.71 -2.03 8.22
C ILE A 45 -7.84 -2.96 7.75
N ILE A 46 -7.52 -4.24 7.50
CA ILE A 46 -8.48 -5.23 7.01
C ILE A 46 -9.60 -5.45 8.03
N VAL A 47 -9.26 -5.60 9.31
CA VAL A 47 -10.24 -5.82 10.36
C VAL A 47 -11.11 -4.57 10.57
N ASN A 48 -10.56 -3.37 10.45
CA ASN A 48 -11.34 -2.13 10.50
C ASN A 48 -12.29 -2.03 9.31
N ALA A 49 -11.87 -2.42 8.11
CA ALA A 49 -12.76 -2.50 6.96
C ALA A 49 -13.94 -3.46 7.24
N VAL A 50 -13.69 -4.63 7.83
CA VAL A 50 -14.77 -5.56 8.21
C VAL A 50 -15.67 -4.98 9.32
N SER A 51 -15.07 -4.39 10.36
CA SER A 51 -15.79 -3.93 11.55
C SER A 51 -16.64 -2.68 11.32
N HIS A 52 -16.22 -1.80 10.40
CA HIS A 52 -16.90 -0.55 10.10
C HIS A 52 -17.80 -0.60 8.85
N ARG A 53 -17.79 -1.71 8.10
CA ARG A 53 -18.60 -1.92 6.89
C ARG A 53 -20.09 -1.68 7.17
N ASP A 54 -20.77 -0.94 6.29
CA ASP A 54 -22.23 -0.95 6.27
C ASP A 54 -22.74 -2.22 5.60
N TYR A 55 -23.13 -3.21 6.42
CA TYR A 55 -23.66 -4.49 5.92
C TYR A 55 -25.03 -4.40 5.28
N ARG A 56 -25.73 -3.27 5.39
CA ARG A 56 -26.99 -3.02 4.68
C ARG A 56 -26.76 -2.60 3.24
N PHE A 57 -25.55 -2.15 2.91
CA PHE A 57 -25.18 -1.78 1.55
C PHE A 57 -24.77 -3.04 0.75
N PRO A 58 -25.33 -3.24 -0.46
CA PRO A 58 -25.08 -4.45 -1.25
C PRO A 58 -23.66 -4.49 -1.85
N ALA A 59 -23.03 -3.34 -2.06
CA ALA A 59 -21.68 -3.25 -2.62
C ALA A 59 -20.65 -3.93 -1.69
N PRO A 60 -19.74 -4.75 -2.22
CA PRO A 60 -18.69 -5.37 -1.41
C PRO A 60 -17.66 -4.33 -0.95
N THR A 61 -16.89 -4.66 0.07
CA THR A 61 -15.60 -3.97 0.29
C THR A 61 -14.71 -4.26 -0.91
N MET A 62 -14.16 -3.23 -1.53
CA MET A 62 -13.29 -3.34 -2.70
C MET A 62 -11.84 -3.13 -2.27
N VAL A 63 -10.97 -4.00 -2.76
CA VAL A 63 -9.52 -3.91 -2.54
C VAL A 63 -8.88 -3.82 -3.91
N ARG A 64 -8.12 -2.76 -4.15
CA ARG A 64 -7.37 -2.57 -5.39
C ARG A 64 -5.89 -2.54 -5.04
N LEU A 65 -5.15 -3.44 -5.67
CA LEU A 65 -3.70 -3.53 -5.56
C LEU A 65 -3.12 -3.06 -6.88
N SER A 66 -2.29 -2.03 -6.81
CA SER A 66 -1.47 -1.58 -7.92
C SER A 66 -0.01 -1.56 -7.48
N PRO A 67 0.93 -1.43 -8.42
CA PRO A 67 2.32 -1.19 -8.04
C PRO A 67 2.54 0.13 -7.29
N GLU A 68 1.60 1.09 -7.36
CA GLU A 68 1.72 2.42 -6.76
C GLU A 68 1.03 2.49 -5.38
N SER A 69 -0.06 1.74 -5.20
CA SER A 69 -0.93 1.89 -4.05
C SER A 69 -1.69 0.61 -3.69
N LEU A 70 -2.01 0.49 -2.40
CA LEU A 70 -3.08 -0.33 -1.87
C LEU A 70 -4.27 0.57 -1.55
N GLU A 71 -5.40 0.34 -2.22
CA GLU A 71 -6.66 1.03 -1.97
C GLU A 71 -7.68 0.07 -1.37
N ILE A 72 -8.30 0.45 -0.26
CA ILE A 72 -9.39 -0.31 0.38
C ILE A 72 -10.60 0.60 0.53
N TRP A 73 -11.61 0.35 -0.29
CA TRP A 73 -12.89 1.04 -0.25
C TRP A 73 -13.92 0.18 0.50
N ASN A 74 -14.65 0.80 1.42
CA ASN A 74 -15.65 0.16 2.24
C ASN A 74 -16.99 0.91 2.15
N PRO A 75 -18.14 0.23 1.96
CA PRO A 75 -19.42 0.92 1.93
C PRO A 75 -19.74 1.54 3.29
N GLY A 76 -20.28 2.76 3.22
CA GLY A 76 -20.61 3.56 4.38
C GLY A 76 -19.57 4.63 4.68
N LYS A 77 -20.08 5.82 4.98
CA LYS A 77 -19.33 6.99 5.44
C LYS A 77 -18.84 6.86 6.88
N LEU A 78 -18.04 7.81 7.33
CA LEU A 78 -17.67 7.91 8.74
C LEU A 78 -18.92 7.99 9.63
N PRO A 79 -18.93 7.31 10.80
CA PRO A 79 -20.08 7.28 11.69
C PRO A 79 -20.18 8.56 12.53
N GLY A 80 -21.40 9.07 12.70
CA GLY A 80 -21.70 10.17 13.59
C GLY A 80 -21.14 11.52 13.11
N GLU A 81 -20.55 12.27 14.04
CA GLU A 81 -19.95 13.59 13.79
C GLU A 81 -18.44 13.52 13.47
N LEU A 82 -17.88 12.31 13.34
CA LEU A 82 -16.46 12.16 13.03
C LEU A 82 -16.14 12.72 11.64
N THR A 83 -15.15 13.60 11.60
CA THR A 83 -14.57 14.08 10.34
C THR A 83 -13.30 13.30 10.00
N LEU A 84 -12.86 13.37 8.74
CA LEU A 84 -11.59 12.76 8.32
C LEU A 84 -10.40 13.29 9.14
N GLN A 85 -10.44 14.56 9.56
CA GLN A 85 -9.39 15.18 10.38
C GLN A 85 -9.34 14.62 11.80
N ASP A 86 -10.42 14.03 12.29
CA ASP A 86 -10.47 13.46 13.64
C ASP A 86 -9.85 12.07 13.69
N LEU A 87 -9.66 11.40 12.53
CA LEU A 87 -9.06 10.07 12.45
C LEU A 87 -7.58 10.06 12.84
N GLU A 88 -6.89 11.19 12.68
CA GLU A 88 -5.50 11.39 13.11
C GLU A 88 -5.40 11.87 14.56
N LYS A 89 -6.53 12.20 15.18
CA LYS A 89 -6.62 12.65 16.57
C LYS A 89 -7.12 11.51 17.45
N LEU A 90 -7.00 11.73 18.76
CA LEU A 90 -7.65 10.84 19.72
C LEU A 90 -9.16 11.05 19.64
N HIS A 91 -9.90 10.00 19.30
CA HIS A 91 -11.36 10.03 19.20
C HIS A 91 -11.98 8.79 19.85
N ALA A 92 -13.26 8.88 20.21
CA ALA A 92 -13.96 7.75 20.80
C ALA A 92 -14.11 6.60 19.78
N PRO A 93 -13.98 5.33 20.18
CA PRO A 93 -14.13 4.20 19.28
C PRO A 93 -15.60 4.05 18.83
N TYR A 94 -15.90 4.41 17.58
CA TYR A 94 -17.22 4.24 16.98
C TYR A 94 -17.24 3.09 15.98
N HIS A 95 -17.62 1.89 16.43
CA HIS A 95 -17.79 0.73 15.53
C HIS A 95 -19.24 0.62 15.05
N ARG A 96 -19.45 0.62 13.72
CA ARG A 96 -20.77 0.36 13.12
C ARG A 96 -21.31 -1.03 13.49
N ASN A 97 -20.41 -2.00 13.64
CA ASN A 97 -20.74 -3.37 14.01
C ASN A 97 -20.04 -3.76 15.34
N PRO A 98 -20.52 -3.28 16.50
CA PRO A 98 -19.83 -3.42 17.78
C PRO A 98 -19.72 -4.88 18.26
N LEU A 99 -20.69 -5.74 17.91
CA LEU A 99 -20.62 -7.18 18.21
C LEU A 99 -19.47 -7.85 17.47
N LEU A 100 -19.33 -7.54 16.18
CA LEU A 100 -18.28 -8.09 15.32
C LEU A 100 -16.90 -7.61 15.79
N ALA A 101 -16.75 -6.31 16.02
CA ALA A 101 -15.52 -5.72 16.56
C ALA A 101 -15.11 -6.38 17.88
N ARG A 102 -16.08 -6.64 18.78
CA ARG A 102 -15.82 -7.31 20.06
C ARG A 102 -15.37 -8.76 19.91
N ILE A 103 -15.92 -9.51 18.95
CA ILE A 103 -15.49 -10.88 18.66
C ILE A 103 -14.07 -10.87 18.10
N LEU A 104 -13.79 -10.05 17.10
CA LEU A 104 -12.46 -9.96 16.48
C LEU A 104 -11.40 -9.51 17.48
N ARG A 105 -11.74 -8.62 18.42
CA ARG A 105 -10.88 -8.25 19.54
C ARG A 105 -10.61 -9.42 20.49
N ARG A 106 -11.62 -10.21 20.84
CA ARG A 106 -11.43 -11.40 21.71
C ARG A 106 -10.57 -12.47 21.04
N MET A 107 -10.50 -12.46 19.72
CA MET A 107 -9.62 -13.30 18.91
C MET A 107 -8.25 -12.66 18.65
N GLU A 108 -7.94 -11.54 19.30
CA GLU A 108 -6.66 -10.83 19.18
C GLU A 108 -6.31 -10.41 17.73
N MET A 109 -7.32 -10.21 16.89
CA MET A 109 -7.15 -9.79 15.49
C MET A 109 -6.79 -8.30 15.36
N VAL A 110 -7.00 -7.52 16.41
CA VAL A 110 -6.84 -6.06 16.49
C VAL A 110 -5.97 -5.74 17.69
N LYS A 111 -4.97 -4.88 17.52
CA LYS A 111 -4.04 -4.54 18.62
C LYS A 111 -4.58 -3.48 19.57
N TYR A 112 -5.24 -2.43 19.07
CA TYR A 112 -5.60 -1.25 19.88
C TYR A 112 -7.00 -0.69 19.55
N PRO A 113 -8.03 -0.96 20.35
CA PRO A 113 -9.37 -0.39 20.16
C PRO A 113 -9.34 1.14 20.26
N GLY A 114 -9.92 1.84 19.28
CA GLY A 114 -10.01 3.32 19.29
C GLY A 114 -8.72 4.06 18.94
N ALA A 115 -7.65 3.34 18.59
CA ALA A 115 -6.41 3.92 18.09
C ALA A 115 -5.93 3.25 16.79
N GLY A 116 -6.80 2.49 16.12
CA GLY A 116 -6.45 1.70 14.94
C GLY A 116 -5.85 2.54 13.81
N THR A 117 -6.43 3.69 13.50
CA THR A 117 -5.91 4.63 12.50
C THR A 117 -4.54 5.19 12.92
N ASN A 118 -4.39 5.62 14.17
CA ASN A 118 -3.12 6.12 14.70
C ASN A 118 -2.02 5.05 14.72
N PHE A 119 -2.37 3.81 15.04
CA PHE A 119 -1.46 2.67 14.98
C PHE A 119 -0.98 2.43 13.54
N VAL A 120 -1.89 2.45 12.57
CA VAL A 120 -1.56 2.30 11.16
C VAL A 120 -0.64 3.43 10.67
N LEU A 121 -0.95 4.68 11.02
CA LEU A 121 -0.12 5.84 10.67
C LEU A 121 1.29 5.74 11.27
N LYS A 122 1.40 5.39 12.55
CA LYS A 122 2.68 5.19 13.24
C LYS A 122 3.49 4.04 12.65
N ALA A 123 2.82 2.93 12.33
CA ALA A 123 3.47 1.79 11.70
C ALA A 123 3.99 2.14 10.30
N ALA A 124 3.28 2.97 9.54
CA ALA A 124 3.77 3.43 8.24
C ALA A 124 5.09 4.22 8.42
N ASP A 125 5.12 5.18 9.34
CA ASP A 125 6.33 5.96 9.65
C ASP A 125 7.50 5.07 10.09
N GLU A 126 7.25 4.12 11.01
CA GLU A 126 8.28 3.22 11.56
C GLU A 126 8.82 2.24 10.52
N CYS A 127 7.98 1.80 9.57
CA CYS A 127 8.36 0.89 8.49
C CYS A 127 8.87 1.62 7.24
N GLY A 128 9.01 2.96 7.28
CA GLY A 128 9.48 3.75 6.13
C GLY A 128 8.48 3.83 4.96
N LEU A 129 7.20 3.56 5.22
CA LEU A 129 6.13 3.66 4.23
C LEU A 129 5.46 5.05 4.28
N PRO A 130 4.94 5.54 3.14
CA PRO A 130 4.06 6.69 3.14
C PRO A 130 2.88 6.53 4.10
N ARG A 131 2.50 7.61 4.78
CA ARG A 131 1.30 7.61 5.61
C ARG A 131 0.06 7.38 4.75
N PRO A 132 -0.82 6.44 5.12
CA PRO A 132 -2.07 6.27 4.39
C PRO A 132 -2.97 7.50 4.53
N THR A 133 -3.72 7.78 3.46
CA THR A 133 -4.70 8.85 3.40
C THR A 133 -6.12 8.28 3.46
N PHE A 134 -7.06 9.13 3.92
CA PHE A 134 -8.46 8.76 4.10
C PHE A 134 -9.36 9.72 3.33
N SER A 135 -10.37 9.20 2.64
CA SER A 135 -11.37 10.02 1.93
C SER A 135 -12.75 9.37 1.91
N GLU A 136 -13.79 10.16 1.63
CA GLU A 136 -15.13 9.63 1.34
C GLU A 136 -15.43 9.75 -0.15
N VAL A 137 -15.58 8.62 -0.83
CA VAL A 137 -15.80 8.55 -2.28
C VAL A 137 -17.04 7.71 -2.56
N GLN A 138 -17.96 8.26 -3.36
CA GLN A 138 -19.20 7.57 -3.81
C GLN A 138 -20.01 6.94 -2.66
N GLY A 139 -20.07 7.61 -1.50
CA GLY A 139 -20.84 7.13 -0.34
C GLY A 139 -20.15 6.03 0.49
N GLY A 140 -18.89 5.73 0.20
CA GLY A 140 -18.06 4.86 1.04
C GLY A 140 -16.80 5.56 1.54
N PHE A 141 -16.12 4.87 2.43
CA PHE A 141 -14.84 5.27 3.01
C PHE A 141 -13.70 4.60 2.26
N LEU A 142 -12.72 5.39 1.83
CA LEU A 142 -11.53 4.94 1.11
C LEU A 142 -10.29 5.18 1.96
N LEU A 143 -9.50 4.12 2.15
CA LEU A 143 -8.12 4.20 2.64
C LEU A 143 -7.19 3.96 1.46
N THR A 144 -6.20 4.83 1.29
CA THR A 144 -5.15 4.69 0.28
C THR A 144 -3.79 4.65 0.98
N LEU A 145 -3.06 3.56 0.83
CA LEU A 145 -1.65 3.44 1.22
C LEU A 145 -0.81 3.52 -0.05
N GLU A 146 -0.09 4.61 -0.23
CA GLU A 146 0.94 4.70 -1.26
C GLU A 146 2.12 3.79 -0.88
N LEU A 147 2.69 3.09 -1.87
CA LEU A 147 3.76 2.12 -1.63
C LEU A 147 5.16 2.73 -1.77
N PHE A 148 5.27 3.93 -2.34
CA PHE A 148 6.52 4.65 -2.53
C PHE A 148 6.36 6.11 -2.11
N ALA A 149 7.25 6.58 -1.23
CA ALA A 149 7.28 7.97 -0.80
C ALA A 149 7.67 8.88 -1.97
N GLY A 150 6.68 9.59 -2.53
CA GLY A 150 6.85 10.48 -3.69
C GLY A 150 6.03 10.08 -4.92
N GLY A 151 5.25 8.99 -4.84
CA GLY A 151 4.60 8.39 -6.00
C GLY A 151 5.63 7.92 -7.05
N LEU A 152 5.15 7.38 -8.16
CA LEU A 152 5.76 7.86 -9.40
C LEU A 152 5.30 9.32 -9.46
N PRO A 153 6.18 10.33 -9.40
CA PRO A 153 5.72 11.68 -9.60
C PRO A 153 4.98 11.70 -10.96
N GLU A 154 4.02 12.61 -11.14
CA GLU A 154 3.53 13.02 -12.46
C GLU A 154 4.65 13.69 -13.28
N VAL A 155 5.84 13.11 -13.25
CA VAL A 155 6.95 13.43 -14.10
C VAL A 155 6.67 12.70 -15.40
N GLU A 156 6.63 13.46 -16.49
CA GLU A 156 6.81 12.90 -17.83
C GLU A 156 8.12 12.11 -17.85
N VAL A 157 8.01 10.83 -17.54
CA VAL A 157 9.06 9.85 -17.79
C VAL A 157 8.94 9.48 -19.26
N ASN A 158 10.06 9.53 -19.96
CA ASN A 158 10.09 9.07 -21.34
C ASN A 158 9.84 7.55 -21.38
N GLU A 159 9.53 7.01 -22.57
CA GLU A 159 9.20 5.60 -22.75
C GLU A 159 10.27 4.65 -22.18
N ARG A 160 11.56 5.01 -22.28
CA ARG A 160 12.68 4.20 -21.77
C ARG A 160 12.73 4.18 -20.25
N GLN A 161 12.51 5.33 -19.61
CA GLN A 161 12.42 5.45 -18.16
C GLN A 161 11.19 4.71 -17.62
N ARG A 162 10.06 4.72 -18.34
CA ARG A 162 8.88 3.90 -18.00
C ARG A 162 9.20 2.41 -18.04
N LEU A 163 9.83 1.94 -19.11
CA LEU A 163 10.25 0.53 -19.24
C LEU A 163 11.19 0.10 -18.11
N LEU A 164 12.10 0.98 -17.67
CA LEU A 164 12.98 0.73 -16.53
C LEU A 164 12.21 0.56 -15.22
N LEU A 165 11.24 1.44 -14.95
CA LEU A 165 10.42 1.36 -13.75
C LEU A 165 9.55 0.09 -13.77
N GLU A 166 8.97 -0.27 -14.91
CA GLU A 166 8.23 -1.53 -15.09
C GLU A 166 9.13 -2.76 -14.93
N TYR A 167 10.34 -2.74 -15.48
CA TYR A 167 11.32 -3.79 -15.29
C TYR A 167 11.66 -3.95 -13.80
N LEU A 168 11.92 -2.85 -13.10
CA LEU A 168 12.25 -2.88 -11.67
C LEU A 168 11.09 -3.30 -10.76
N ARG A 169 9.85 -3.21 -11.22
CA ARG A 169 8.68 -3.81 -10.54
C ARG A 169 8.70 -5.34 -10.59
N LEU A 170 9.30 -5.93 -11.62
CA LEU A 170 9.43 -7.39 -11.78
C LEU A 170 10.79 -7.92 -11.31
N HIS A 171 11.81 -7.07 -11.33
CA HIS A 171 13.20 -7.40 -11.04
C HIS A 171 13.73 -6.45 -9.95
N ARG A 172 14.21 -6.98 -8.84
CA ARG A 172 14.56 -6.18 -7.64
C ARG A 172 15.64 -5.11 -7.89
N GLU A 173 16.51 -5.33 -8.87
CA GLU A 173 17.63 -4.46 -9.16
C GLU A 173 18.00 -4.49 -10.64
N ILE A 174 18.68 -3.44 -11.10
CA ILE A 174 19.26 -3.37 -12.44
C ILE A 174 20.58 -2.62 -12.41
N THR A 175 21.53 -3.03 -13.23
CA THR A 175 22.74 -2.27 -13.51
C THR A 175 22.54 -1.28 -14.63
N ARG A 176 23.44 -0.29 -14.70
CA ARG A 176 23.57 0.56 -15.89
C ARG A 176 23.75 -0.25 -17.18
N LYS A 177 24.50 -1.36 -17.13
CA LYS A 177 24.77 -2.19 -18.30
C LYS A 177 23.52 -2.93 -18.77
N GLU A 178 22.79 -3.55 -17.85
CA GLU A 178 21.52 -4.22 -18.14
C GLU A 178 20.47 -3.23 -18.65
N TYR A 179 20.37 -2.04 -18.03
CA TYR A 179 19.48 -0.98 -18.53
C TYR A 179 19.86 -0.57 -19.96
N GLN A 180 21.15 -0.33 -20.22
CA GLN A 180 21.65 0.03 -21.54
C GLN A 180 21.29 -1.02 -22.60
N GLU A 181 21.46 -2.30 -22.29
CA GLU A 181 21.15 -3.41 -23.19
C GLU A 181 19.63 -3.56 -23.41
N MET A 182 18.84 -3.38 -22.36
CA MET A 182 17.38 -3.47 -22.39
C MET A 182 16.76 -2.40 -23.31
N VAL A 183 17.13 -1.13 -23.14
CA VAL A 183 16.55 -0.02 -23.93
C VAL A 183 17.38 0.34 -25.17
N ARG A 184 18.51 -0.35 -25.41
CA ARG A 184 19.40 -0.19 -26.57
C ARG A 184 19.87 1.25 -26.80
N VAL A 185 20.42 1.88 -25.77
CA VAL A 185 20.94 3.27 -25.84
C VAL A 185 22.45 3.34 -25.59
N SER A 186 23.03 4.54 -25.77
CA SER A 186 24.43 4.78 -25.42
C SER A 186 24.66 4.72 -23.91
N GLU A 187 25.88 4.39 -23.46
CA GLU A 187 26.23 4.44 -22.03
C GLU A 187 25.95 5.81 -21.40
N ARG A 188 26.22 6.90 -22.14
CA ARG A 188 25.99 8.27 -21.68
C ARG A 188 24.50 8.51 -21.40
N THR A 189 23.64 8.11 -22.33
CA THR A 189 22.18 8.24 -22.18
C THR A 189 21.67 7.39 -21.02
N ALA A 190 22.14 6.14 -20.93
CA ALA A 190 21.75 5.24 -19.84
C ALA A 190 22.13 5.79 -18.47
N ARG A 191 23.35 6.35 -18.33
CA ARG A 191 23.80 6.99 -17.10
C ARG A 191 22.95 8.23 -16.78
N HIS A 192 22.68 9.08 -17.77
CA HIS A 192 21.85 10.27 -17.58
C HIS A 192 20.45 9.92 -17.07
N ASP A 193 19.74 9.00 -17.73
CA ASP A 193 18.40 8.56 -17.32
C ASP A 193 18.40 8.05 -15.87
N LEU A 194 19.38 7.21 -15.51
CA LEU A 194 19.48 6.63 -14.17
C LEU A 194 19.82 7.68 -13.12
N GLU A 195 20.69 8.64 -13.42
CA GLU A 195 21.03 9.75 -12.51
C GLU A 195 19.86 10.73 -12.35
N GLU A 196 19.13 11.00 -13.43
CA GLU A 196 17.92 11.83 -13.42
C GLU A 196 16.86 11.19 -12.53
N LEU A 197 16.56 9.90 -12.71
CA LEU A 197 15.61 9.17 -11.88
C LEU A 197 16.05 9.11 -10.41
N VAL A 198 17.35 8.94 -10.13
CA VAL A 198 17.87 9.01 -8.75
C VAL A 198 17.71 10.41 -8.15
N SER A 199 18.02 11.46 -8.92
CA SER A 199 17.87 12.85 -8.46
C SER A 199 16.42 13.24 -8.16
N ARG A 200 15.48 12.61 -8.87
CA ARG A 200 14.03 12.76 -8.70
C ARG A 200 13.46 11.87 -7.59
N GLY A 201 14.30 11.08 -6.91
CA GLY A 201 13.85 10.16 -5.86
C GLY A 201 13.09 8.95 -6.37
N LEU A 202 13.12 8.67 -7.68
CA LEU A 202 12.45 7.53 -8.32
C LEU A 202 13.26 6.24 -8.27
N LEU A 203 14.57 6.35 -8.01
CA LEU A 203 15.48 5.24 -7.82
C LEU A 203 16.45 5.56 -6.70
N ARG A 204 16.98 4.53 -6.04
CA ARG A 204 18.15 4.64 -5.16
C ARG A 204 19.32 3.83 -5.71
N LYS A 205 20.54 4.31 -5.46
CA LYS A 205 21.78 3.57 -5.77
C LYS A 205 22.09 2.63 -4.61
N SER A 206 22.31 1.36 -4.92
CA SER A 206 22.80 0.34 -4.00
C SER A 206 24.19 -0.14 -4.44
N GLY A 207 25.09 -0.39 -3.50
CA GLY A 207 26.47 -0.80 -3.79
C GLY A 207 27.42 0.35 -4.17
N LYS A 208 28.66 0.00 -4.55
CA LYS A 208 29.73 0.98 -4.87
C LYS A 208 30.52 0.58 -6.12
N GLY A 209 30.93 1.58 -6.90
CA GLY A 209 31.81 1.42 -8.05
C GLY A 209 31.21 0.51 -9.14
N LYS A 210 31.94 -0.54 -9.53
CA LYS A 210 31.50 -1.52 -10.54
C LYS A 210 30.27 -2.33 -10.12
N ASN A 211 29.96 -2.37 -8.81
CA ASN A 211 28.82 -3.09 -8.26
C ASN A 211 27.63 -2.14 -7.99
N THR A 212 27.59 -0.97 -8.62
CA THR A 212 26.45 -0.06 -8.46
C THR A 212 25.22 -0.65 -9.14
N ARG A 213 24.18 -0.87 -8.35
CA ARG A 213 22.84 -1.28 -8.75
C ARG A 213 21.87 -0.14 -8.53
N TYR A 214 20.80 -0.13 -9.31
CA TYR A 214 19.69 0.79 -9.17
C TYR A 214 18.46 -0.03 -8.78
N VAL A 215 17.77 0.44 -7.75
CA VAL A 215 16.58 -0.21 -7.20
C VAL A 215 15.52 0.86 -6.98
N LEU A 216 14.25 0.45 -6.90
CA LEU A 216 13.19 1.35 -6.45
C LEU A 216 13.51 1.87 -5.01
N PRO A 217 13.04 3.08 -4.65
CA PRO A 217 13.39 3.77 -3.39
C PRO A 217 13.14 2.92 -2.14
#